data_AF-A0A8J9YV54-F1
#
_entry.id   AF-A0A8J9YV54-F1
#
_cell.length_a   1.000
_cell.length_b   1.000
_cell.length_c   1.000
_cell.angle_alpha   90.00
_cell.angle_beta   90.00
_cell.angle_gamma   90.00
#
_symmetry.space_group_name_H-M   'P 1'
#
loop_
_entity.id
_entity.type
_entity.pdbx_description
1 polymer ?
#
loop_
_entity_poly.entity_id
_entity_poly.type
_entity_poly.pdbx_seq_one_letter_code
_entity_poly.pdbx_strand_id
1 'polypeptide(L)'
;MWSAVKITRKDVFVAHRLKSLIAAEIGQRLEDFGIKGKVGVVTTDDAKAMTNAATTAGIRLSLNCFAHILNLSTQKVMSVSTVISMLAII
;
A
#
# COMPACT_ATOMS: atom_id res chain seq x y z
N MET A 1 22.12 6.77 8.08
CA MET A 1 22.72 6.14 6.88
C MET A 1 21.77 5.06 6.41
N TRP A 2 20.93 5.34 5.39
CA TRP A 2 20.01 4.33 4.84
C TRP A 2 20.70 3.61 3.68
N SER A 3 21.00 2.33 3.87
CA SER A 3 21.57 1.48 2.83
C SER A 3 20.49 1.16 1.79
N ALA A 4 20.79 1.39 0.51
CA ALA A 4 19.94 0.97 -0.60
C ALA A 4 19.73 -0.55 -0.55
N VAL A 5 18.51 -0.98 -0.23
CA VAL A 5 18.12 -2.40 -0.27
C VAL A 5 18.15 -2.85 -1.73
N LYS A 6 19.11 -3.71 -2.10
CA LYS A 6 19.16 -4.34 -3.42
C LYS A 6 18.02 -5.36 -3.53
N ILE A 7 16.96 -5.00 -4.25
CA ILE A 7 15.84 -5.89 -4.57
C ILE A 7 16.36 -7.02 -5.46
N THR A 8 16.26 -8.27 -5.01
CA THR A 8 16.69 -9.44 -5.79
C THR A 8 15.54 -9.96 -6.67
N ARG A 9 15.87 -10.71 -7.73
CA ARG A 9 14.85 -11.32 -8.62
C ARG A 9 13.87 -12.24 -7.87
N LYS A 10 14.29 -12.85 -6.77
CA LYS A 10 13.40 -13.63 -5.89
C LYS A 10 12.36 -12.74 -5.20
N ASP A 11 12.75 -11.57 -4.73
CA ASP A 11 11.84 -10.61 -4.09
C ASP A 11 10.77 -10.11 -5.07
N VAL A 12 11.16 -9.87 -6.33
CA VAL A 12 10.24 -9.50 -7.41
C VAL A 12 9.23 -10.63 -7.70
N PHE A 13 9.68 -11.88 -7.70
CA PHE A 13 8.83 -13.04 -7.95
C PHE A 13 7.85 -13.32 -6.81
N VAL A 14 8.30 -13.19 -5.55
CA VAL A 14 7.43 -13.29 -4.37
C VAL A 14 6.40 -12.16 -4.37
N ALA A 15 6.81 -10.92 -4.65
CA ALA A 15 5.89 -9.80 -4.76
C ALA A 15 4.87 -9.98 -5.89
N HIS A 16 5.25 -10.58 -7.03
CA HIS A 16 4.32 -10.90 -8.10
C HIS A 16 3.28 -11.95 -7.68
N ARG A 17 3.73 -13.02 -7.01
CA ARG A 17 2.86 -14.10 -6.55
C ARG A 17 1.92 -13.65 -5.42
N LEU A 18 2.38 -12.76 -4.54
CA LEU A 18 1.57 -12.19 -3.47
C LEU A 18 0.41 -11.35 -4.02
N LYS A 19 0.64 -10.55 -5.07
CA LYS A 19 -0.40 -9.75 -5.73
C LYS A 19 -1.55 -10.60 -6.26
N SER A 20 -1.25 -11.70 -6.95
CA SER A 20 -2.26 -12.59 -7.52
C SER A 20 -3.07 -13.30 -6.44
N LEU A 21 -2.44 -13.67 -5.32
CA LEU A 21 -3.13 -14.29 -4.18
C LEU A 21 -4.07 -13.31 -3.49
N ILE A 22 -3.62 -12.07 -3.28
CA ILE A 22 -4.47 -11.02 -2.68
C ILE A 22 -5.64 -10.68 -3.59
N ALA A 23 -5.42 -10.56 -4.91
CA ALA A 23 -6.50 -10.31 -5.86
C ALA A 23 -7.55 -11.43 -5.88
N ALA A 24 -7.10 -12.69 -5.83
CA ALA A 24 -7.98 -13.86 -5.75
C ALA A 24 -8.81 -13.85 -4.47
N GLU A 25 -8.15 -13.59 -3.33
CA GLU A 25 -8.83 -13.50 -2.02
C GLU A 25 -9.88 -12.38 -2.00
N ILE A 26 -9.53 -11.18 -2.48
CA ILE A 26 -10.48 -10.05 -2.58
C ILE A 26 -11.66 -10.45 -3.46
N GLY A 27 -11.40 -11.03 -4.63
CA GLY A 27 -12.44 -11.48 -5.55
C GLY A 27 -13.38 -12.49 -4.90
N GLN A 28 -12.85 -13.49 -4.21
CA GLN A 28 -13.62 -14.52 -3.52
C GLN A 28 -14.46 -13.93 -2.39
N ARG A 29 -13.90 -13.03 -1.56
CA ARG A 29 -14.68 -12.38 -0.50
C ARG A 29 -15.81 -11.52 -1.07
N LEU A 30 -15.57 -10.79 -2.15
CA LEU A 30 -16.62 -10.01 -2.80
C LEU A 30 -17.75 -10.91 -3.36
N GLU A 31 -17.42 -12.12 -3.82
CA GLU A 31 -18.39 -13.15 -4.21
C GLU A 31 -19.17 -13.68 -3.01
N ASP A 32 -18.48 -14.09 -1.95
CA ASP A 32 -19.07 -14.65 -0.73
C ASP A 32 -20.08 -13.68 -0.10
N PHE A 33 -19.79 -12.37 -0.14
CA PHE A 33 -20.69 -11.32 0.34
C PHE A 33 -21.74 -10.88 -0.70
N GLY A 34 -21.73 -11.41 -1.92
CA GLY A 34 -22.70 -11.05 -2.97
C GLY A 34 -22.60 -9.58 -3.43
N ILE A 35 -21.43 -8.96 -3.25
CA ILE A 35 -21.14 -7.56 -3.57
C ILE A 35 -20.14 -7.40 -4.72
N LYS A 36 -19.73 -8.51 -5.34
CA LYS A 36 -18.91 -8.47 -6.55
C LYS A 36 -19.58 -7.61 -7.63
N GLY A 37 -18.83 -6.70 -8.22
CA GLY A 37 -19.33 -5.75 -9.22
C GLY A 37 -20.14 -4.56 -8.66
N LYS A 38 -20.48 -4.57 -7.36
CA LYS A 38 -21.11 -3.43 -6.66
C LYS A 38 -20.08 -2.51 -6.01
N VAL A 39 -18.89 -3.03 -5.71
CA VAL A 39 -17.78 -2.24 -5.13
C VAL A 39 -17.10 -1.41 -6.21
N GLY A 40 -17.38 -0.10 -6.21
CA GLY A 40 -16.77 0.86 -7.14
C GLY A 40 -15.43 1.44 -6.66
N VAL A 41 -15.24 1.53 -5.34
CA VAL A 41 -14.10 2.19 -4.71
C VAL A 41 -13.59 1.36 -3.54
N VAL A 42 -12.28 1.27 -3.37
CA VAL A 42 -11.61 0.70 -2.19
C VAL A 42 -10.51 1.65 -1.72
N THR A 43 -10.21 1.65 -0.42
CA THR A 43 -9.06 2.36 0.12
C THR A 43 -7.97 1.34 0.45
N THR A 44 -6.77 1.54 -0.09
CA THR A 44 -5.60 0.69 0.18
C THR A 44 -4.46 1.53 0.71
N ASP A 45 -3.50 0.92 1.40
CA ASP A 45 -2.21 1.57 1.62
C ASP A 45 -1.51 1.81 0.27
N ASP A 46 -0.52 2.72 0.25
CA ASP A 46 0.20 3.12 -0.97
C ASP A 46 1.23 2.06 -1.41
N ALA A 47 0.84 0.80 -1.33
CA ALA A 47 1.59 -0.31 -1.88
C ALA A 47 1.08 -0.56 -3.30
N LYS A 48 1.93 -0.35 -4.33
CA LYS A 48 1.62 -0.69 -5.73
C LYS A 48 1.05 -2.11 -5.91
N ALA A 49 1.42 -3.04 -5.03
CA ALA A 49 0.88 -4.39 -5.02
C ALA A 49 -0.62 -4.42 -4.71
N MET A 50 -1.09 -3.58 -3.78
CA MET A 50 -2.47 -3.53 -3.34
C MET A 50 -3.39 -2.82 -4.32
N THR A 51 -2.92 -1.69 -4.87
CA THR A 51 -3.62 -1.00 -5.97
C THR A 51 -3.82 -1.94 -7.17
N ASN A 52 -2.78 -2.69 -7.55
CA ASN A 52 -2.88 -3.63 -8.67
C ASN A 52 -3.82 -4.79 -8.35
N ALA A 53 -3.78 -5.33 -7.13
CA ALA A 53 -4.67 -6.41 -6.72
C ALA A 53 -6.15 -5.98 -6.71
N ALA A 54 -6.45 -4.77 -6.25
CA ALA A 54 -7.79 -4.18 -6.33
C ALA A 54 -8.29 -4.06 -7.77
N THR A 55 -7.43 -3.55 -8.67
CA THR A 55 -7.74 -3.47 -10.11
C THR A 55 -7.98 -4.85 -10.72
N THR A 56 -7.14 -5.85 -10.40
CA THR A 56 -7.30 -7.24 -10.87
C THR A 56 -8.57 -7.88 -10.34
N ALA A 57 -9.01 -7.53 -9.12
CA ALA A 57 -10.29 -7.97 -8.55
C ALA A 57 -11.52 -7.28 -9.16
N GLY A 58 -11.32 -6.33 -10.09
CA GLY A 58 -12.40 -5.64 -10.81
C GLY A 58 -12.89 -4.36 -10.13
N ILE A 59 -12.18 -3.85 -9.11
CA ILE A 59 -12.49 -2.58 -8.45
C ILE A 59 -11.92 -1.43 -9.29
N ARG A 60 -12.76 -0.44 -9.62
CA ARG A 60 -12.40 0.62 -10.58
C ARG A 60 -11.52 1.73 -9.99
N LEU A 61 -11.68 2.02 -8.70
CA LEU A 61 -10.96 3.09 -8.04
C LEU A 61 -10.32 2.59 -6.74
N SER A 62 -9.02 2.77 -6.62
CA SER A 62 -8.27 2.54 -5.37
C SER A 62 -7.79 3.90 -4.86
N LEU A 63 -8.24 4.29 -3.67
CA LEU A 63 -7.82 5.51 -2.99
C LEU A 63 -6.68 5.20 -2.02
N ASN A 64 -5.74 6.13 -1.89
CA ASN A 64 -4.66 6.00 -0.92
C ASN A 64 -5.19 6.19 0.50
N CYS A 65 -4.72 5.34 1.41
CA CYS A 65 -5.05 5.41 2.83
C CYS A 65 -4.44 6.66 3.46
N PHE A 66 -5.29 7.52 4.02
CA PHE A 66 -4.87 8.76 4.70
C PHE A 66 -3.84 8.49 5.82
N ALA A 67 -4.06 7.45 6.63
CA ALA A 67 -3.15 7.10 7.71
C ALA A 67 -1.75 6.73 7.19
N HIS A 68 -1.67 6.07 6.03
CA HIS A 68 -0.40 5.76 5.39
C HIS A 68 0.31 7.02 4.89
N ILE A 69 -0.42 7.91 4.23
CA ILE A 69 0.12 9.20 3.77
C ILE A 69 0.62 10.05 4.94
N LEU A 70 -0.15 10.11 6.04
CA LEU A 70 0.26 10.82 7.24
C LEU A 70 1.55 10.23 7.81
N ASN A 71 1.64 8.91 7.93
CA ASN A 71 2.84 8.24 8.42
C ASN A 71 4.07 8.53 7.54
N LEU A 72 3.95 8.43 6.21
CA LEU A 72 5.03 8.77 5.29
C LEU A 72 5.45 10.25 5.39
N SER A 73 4.46 11.14 5.50
CA SER A 73 4.69 12.57 5.66
C SER A 73 5.46 12.87 6.95
N THR A 74 5.03 12.28 8.06
CA THR A 74 5.71 12.41 9.35
C THR A 74 7.13 11.86 9.30
N GLN A 75 7.36 10.67 8.73
CA GLN A 75 8.71 10.13 8.57
C GLN A 75 9.61 11.05 7.75
N LYS A 76 9.07 11.65 6.69
CA LYS A 76 9.82 12.60 5.85
C LYS A 76 10.14 13.88 6.61
N VAL A 77 9.18 14.44 7.35
CA VAL A 77 9.39 15.62 8.20
C VAL A 77 10.44 15.33 9.29
N MET A 78 10.35 14.17 9.94
CA MET A 78 11.32 13.74 10.96
C MET A 78 12.70 13.43 10.40
N SER A 79 12.88 13.29 9.08
CA SER A 79 14.21 13.14 8.47
C SER A 79 14.97 14.48 8.35
N VAL A 80 14.29 15.62 8.57
CA VAL A 80 14.90 16.95 8.51
C VAL A 80 15.54 17.25 9.87
N SER A 81 16.86 17.38 9.89
CA SER A 81 17.65 17.63 11.10
C SER A 81 17.18 18.87 11.87
N THR A 82 16.84 19.96 11.18
CA THR A 82 16.31 21.18 11.81
C THR A 82 15.02 20.93 12.59
N VAL A 83 14.13 20.08 12.08
CA VAL A 83 12.87 19.73 12.76
C VAL A 83 13.14 18.91 14.01
N ILE A 84 14.07 17.94 13.93
CA ILE A 84 14.51 17.17 15.11
C ILE A 84 15.09 18.11 16.17
N SER A 85 15.96 19.04 15.78
CA SER A 85 16.58 19.99 16.71
C SER A 85 15.56 20.91 17.37
N MET A 86 14.54 21.37 16.63
CA MET A 86 13.45 22.19 17.20
C MET A 86 12.59 21.42 18.21
N LEU A 87 12.30 20.15 17.92
CA LEU A 87 11.54 19.28 18.84
C LEU A 87 12.33 18.91 20.09
N ALA A 88 13.67 18.88 20.03
CA ALA A 88 14.53 18.55 21.16
C ALA A 88 14.72 19.71 22.17
N ILE A 89 14.27 20.92 21.82
CA ILE A 89 14.36 22.13 22.66
C ILE A 89 13.07 22.36 23.47
N ILE A 90 11.98 21.67 23.12
CA ILE A 90 10.72 21.64 23.87
C ILE A 90 10.81 20.56 24.95
#